data_AF-A0A0N8K786-F1
#
_entry.id   AF-A0A0N8K786-F1
#
_cell.length_a   1.000
_cell.length_b   1.000
_cell.length_c   1.000
_cell.angle_alpha   90.00
_cell.angle_beta   90.00
_cell.angle_gamma   90.00
#
_symmetry.space_group_name_H-M   'P 1'
#
loop_
_entity.id
_entity.type
_entity.pdbx_description
1 polymer ?
#
loop_
_entity_poly.entity_id
_entity_poly.type
_entity_poly.pdbx_seq_one_letter_code
_entity_poly.pdbx_strand_id
1 'polypeptide(L)'
;MPDIPGFHFSGFEDLDAELLHRIEPNVILSALANRDFDVLDIALRLAELGYRGPYRALVRALPDPRVVVQEVRAVAPFINFDVLLCPPR
;
A
#
# COMPACT_ATOMS: atom_id res chain seq x y z
N MET A 1 1.63 18.12 0.25
CA MET A 1 1.09 17.17 -0.75
C MET A 1 -0.12 17.81 -1.42
N PRO A 2 -0.48 17.45 -2.67
CA PRO A 2 -1.64 18.04 -3.33
C PRO A 2 -2.93 17.69 -2.58
N ASP A 3 -3.86 18.63 -2.51
CA ASP A 3 -5.21 18.37 -2.00
C ASP A 3 -6.08 17.87 -3.16
N ILE A 4 -6.42 16.59 -3.12
CA ILE A 4 -7.25 15.92 -4.12
C ILE A 4 -8.48 15.39 -3.39
N PRO A 5 -9.69 15.86 -3.74
CA PRO A 5 -10.92 15.37 -3.11
C PRO A 5 -11.00 13.84 -3.15
N GLY A 6 -11.24 13.23 -1.98
CA GLY A 6 -11.32 11.77 -1.81
C GLY A 6 -9.99 11.06 -1.60
N PHE A 7 -8.86 11.79 -1.56
CA PHE A 7 -7.55 11.23 -1.26
C PHE A 7 -6.96 11.87 0.00
N HIS A 8 -6.42 11.03 0.87
CA HIS A 8 -5.55 11.47 1.95
C HIS A 8 -4.13 10.97 1.65
N PHE A 9 -3.15 11.87 1.75
CA PHE A 9 -1.75 11.54 1.55
C PHE A 9 -1.02 11.67 2.88
N SER A 10 -0.28 10.62 3.27
CA SER A 10 0.53 10.58 4.48
C SER A 10 1.89 9.96 4.19
N GLY A 11 2.87 10.26 5.05
CA GLY A 11 4.12 9.50 5.11
C GLY A 11 3.90 8.09 5.66
N PHE A 12 4.94 7.26 5.62
CA PHE A 12 4.90 5.94 6.25
C PHE A 12 4.96 6.06 7.78
N GLU A 13 5.71 7.05 8.27
CA GLU A 13 5.86 7.40 9.68
C GLU A 13 4.54 7.81 10.35
N ASP A 14 3.60 8.36 9.58
CA ASP A 14 2.28 8.78 10.06
C ASP A 14 1.24 7.65 10.00
N LEU A 15 1.62 6.46 9.48
CA LEU A 15 0.72 5.31 9.37
C LEU A 15 0.52 4.66 10.73
N ASP A 16 -0.52 5.10 11.44
CA ASP A 16 -0.92 4.58 12.73
C ASP A 16 -2.43 4.28 12.82
N ALA A 17 -2.86 3.77 13.99
CA ALA A 17 -4.24 3.39 14.23
C ALA A 17 -5.19 4.60 14.25
N GLU A 18 -4.73 5.76 14.71
CA GLU A 18 -5.54 6.98 14.77
C GLU A 18 -5.84 7.48 13.36
N LEU A 19 -4.85 7.50 12.48
CA LEU A 19 -5.00 7.86 11.08
C LEU A 19 -6.00 6.92 10.39
N LEU A 20 -5.84 5.61 10.53
CA LEU A 20 -6.74 4.64 9.90
C LEU A 20 -8.18 4.77 10.41
N HIS A 21 -8.36 5.01 11.71
CA HIS A 21 -9.70 5.21 12.29
C HIS A 21 -10.34 6.52 11.84
N ARG A 22 -9.55 7.60 11.72
CA ARG A 22 -10.05 8.91 11.31
C ARG A 22 -10.43 8.96 9.82
N ILE A 23 -9.64 8.29 8.97
CA ILE A 23 -9.81 8.34 7.52
C ILE A 23 -10.77 7.24 7.02
N GLU A 24 -10.85 6.11 7.72
CA GLU A 24 -11.63 4.93 7.32
C GLU A 24 -11.43 4.58 5.83
N PRO A 25 -10.18 4.34 5.37
CA PRO A 25 -9.89 4.27 3.96
C PRO A 25 -10.59 3.08 3.29
N ASN A 26 -11.21 3.33 2.13
CA ASN A 26 -11.75 2.25 1.30
C ASN A 26 -10.65 1.45 0.59
N VAL A 27 -9.50 2.09 0.35
CA VAL A 27 -8.30 1.49 -0.24
C VAL A 27 -7.08 2.29 0.20
N ILE A 28 -5.97 1.60 0.44
CA ILE A 28 -4.66 2.20 0.67
C ILE A 28 -3.83 2.01 -0.61
N LEU A 29 -3.17 3.09 -1.05
CA LEU A 29 -2.31 3.10 -2.23
C LEU A 29 -0.89 3.47 -1.84
N SER A 30 0.10 2.73 -2.35
CA SER A 30 1.51 3.11 -2.27
C SER A 30 2.12 3.08 -3.67
N ALA A 31 3.10 3.94 -3.96
CA ALA A 31 3.70 4.03 -5.30
C ALA A 31 5.05 3.30 -5.32
N LEU A 32 5.19 2.22 -6.10
CA LEU A 32 6.41 1.44 -6.30
C LEU A 32 7.50 2.27 -7.00
N ALA A 33 8.25 3.03 -6.21
CA ALA A 33 9.41 3.79 -6.68
C ALA A 33 10.63 2.85 -6.70
N ASN A 34 11.22 2.70 -7.89
CA ASN A 34 12.29 1.75 -8.26
C ASN A 34 13.63 1.86 -7.50
N ARG A 35 13.70 2.43 -6.28
CA ARG A 35 14.98 2.50 -5.54
C ARG A 35 14.94 1.90 -4.15
N ASP A 36 13.87 2.01 -3.38
CA ASP A 36 13.81 1.46 -2.01
C ASP A 36 12.36 1.13 -1.66
N PHE A 37 11.85 -0.03 -2.12
CA PHE A 37 10.44 -0.37 -1.95
C PHE A 37 10.18 -1.34 -0.79
N ASP A 38 9.64 -0.80 0.30
CA ASP A 38 9.11 -1.57 1.43
C ASP A 38 7.58 -1.66 1.38
N VAL A 39 7.05 -2.17 0.26
CA VAL A 39 5.65 -2.66 0.23
C VAL A 39 5.41 -3.67 1.35
N LEU A 40 6.47 -4.39 1.73
CA LEU A 40 6.51 -5.32 2.84
C LEU A 40 6.38 -4.59 4.18
N ASP A 41 7.14 -3.51 4.44
CA ASP A 41 6.97 -2.78 5.71
C ASP A 41 5.61 -2.12 5.83
N ILE A 42 5.08 -1.57 4.73
CA ILE A 42 3.71 -1.03 4.73
C ILE A 42 2.72 -2.16 5.02
N ALA A 43 2.87 -3.32 4.39
CA ALA A 43 1.97 -4.46 4.64
C ALA A 43 2.09 -4.99 6.07
N LEU A 44 3.31 -5.09 6.61
CA LEU A 44 3.56 -5.49 8.00
C LEU A 44 2.92 -4.50 8.96
N ARG A 45 3.15 -3.21 8.74
CA ARG A 45 2.57 -2.14 9.56
C ARG A 45 1.05 -2.18 9.54
N LEU A 46 0.44 -2.33 8.36
CA LEU A 46 -1.01 -2.46 8.23
C LEU A 46 -1.53 -3.72 8.95
N ALA A 47 -0.78 -4.83 8.90
CA ALA A 47 -1.13 -6.05 9.60
C ALA A 47 -1.05 -5.89 11.13
N GLU A 48 -0.02 -5.22 11.64
CA GLU A 48 0.13 -4.85 13.06
C GLU A 48 -1.02 -3.96 13.54
N LEU A 49 -1.46 -3.03 12.69
CA LEU A 49 -2.60 -2.14 12.95
C LEU A 49 -3.96 -2.85 12.77
N GLY A 50 -3.97 -4.13 12.38
CA GLY A 50 -5.19 -4.91 12.19
C GLY A 50 -6.01 -4.52 10.97
N TYR A 51 -5.44 -3.75 10.03
CA TYR A 51 -6.10 -3.39 8.79
C TYR A 51 -6.30 -4.62 7.90
N ARG A 52 -7.52 -4.78 7.37
CA ARG A 52 -7.92 -5.92 6.52
C ARG A 52 -8.52 -5.47 5.18
N GLY A 53 -8.46 -4.16 4.90
CA GLY A 53 -9.00 -3.61 3.67
C GLY A 53 -8.07 -3.81 2.47
N PRO A 54 -8.46 -3.30 1.29
CA PRO A 54 -7.64 -3.32 0.10
C PRO A 54 -6.36 -2.49 0.25
N TYR A 55 -5.22 -3.06 -0.12
CA TYR A 55 -3.94 -2.38 -0.27
C TYR A 55 -3.43 -2.60 -1.70
N ARG A 56 -3.09 -1.53 -2.43
CA ARG A 56 -2.58 -1.64 -3.81
C ARG A 56 -1.26 -0.89 -3.97
N ALA A 57 -0.28 -1.56 -4.57
CA ALA A 57 0.95 -0.91 -4.99
C ALA A 57 0.86 -0.47 -6.46
N LEU A 58 1.10 0.82 -6.74
CA LEU A 58 1.12 1.39 -8.08
C LEU A 58 2.52 1.22 -8.68
N VAL A 59 2.68 0.45 -9.75
CA VAL A 59 3.98 0.15 -10.38
C VAL A 59 4.03 0.71 -11.80
N ARG A 60 5.18 1.22 -12.25
CA ARG A 60 5.36 1.59 -13.67
C ARG A 60 5.66 0.39 -14.55
N ALA A 61 6.53 -0.48 -14.07
CA ALA A 61 6.92 -1.72 -14.69
C ALA A 61 7.44 -2.66 -13.60
N LEU A 62 7.09 -3.94 -13.69
CA LEU A 62 7.61 -4.96 -12.82
C LEU A 62 7.81 -6.25 -13.62
N PRO A 63 8.98 -6.92 -13.53
CA PRO A 63 9.24 -8.13 -14.30
C PRO A 63 8.26 -9.28 -14.01
N ASP A 64 7.86 -9.49 -12.75
CA ASP A 64 6.76 -10.42 -12.40
C ASP A 64 5.95 -9.92 -11.18
N PRO A 65 4.77 -9.30 -11.39
CA PRO A 65 3.88 -8.82 -10.31
C PRO A 65 3.49 -9.87 -9.30
N ARG A 66 3.47 -11.14 -9.70
CA ARG A 66 3.02 -12.23 -8.84
C ARG A 66 4.01 -12.51 -7.71
N VAL A 67 5.31 -12.28 -7.95
CA VAL A 67 6.34 -12.45 -6.92
C VAL A 67 6.09 -11.49 -5.76
N VAL A 68 5.91 -10.20 -6.05
CA VAL A 68 5.62 -9.19 -5.03
C VAL A 68 4.31 -9.48 -4.29
N VAL A 69 3.27 -9.91 -5.01
CA VAL A 69 2.00 -10.31 -4.39
C VAL A 69 2.17 -11.50 -3.46
N GLN A 70 2.98 -12.49 -3.83
CA GLN A 70 3.27 -13.65 -2.99
C GLN A 70 4.05 -13.27 -1.72
N GLU A 71 5.07 -12.43 -1.85
CA GLU A 71 5.87 -11.97 -0.71
C GLU A 71 5.03 -11.19 0.30
N VAL A 72 4.20 -10.26 -0.18
CA VAL A 72 3.30 -9.49 0.70
C VAL A 72 2.27 -10.40 1.38
N ARG A 73 1.69 -11.37 0.66
CA ARG A 73 0.74 -12.33 1.25
C ARG A 73 1.39 -13.28 2.25
N ALA A 74 2.68 -13.57 2.12
CA ALA A 74 3.41 -14.39 3.08
C ALA A 74 3.57 -13.67 4.43
N VAL A 75 3.81 -12.36 4.42
CA VAL A 75 4.01 -11.56 5.65
C VAL A 75 2.73 -10.97 6.22
N ALA A 76 1.74 -10.68 5.37
CA ALA A 76 0.47 -10.07 5.75
C ALA A 76 -0.73 -10.80 5.09
N PRO A 77 -1.02 -12.04 5.50
CA PRO A 77 -2.01 -12.90 4.84
C PRO A 77 -3.46 -12.37 4.93
N PHE A 78 -3.74 -11.46 5.86
CA PHE A 78 -5.07 -10.90 6.08
C PHE A 78 -5.34 -9.61 5.28
N ILE A 79 -4.33 -9.08 4.60
CA ILE A 79 -4.48 -7.89 3.76
C ILE A 79 -4.84 -8.33 2.35
N ASN A 80 -5.89 -7.71 1.80
CA ASN A 80 -6.21 -7.85 0.39
C ASN A 80 -5.20 -7.04 -0.42
N PHE A 81 -4.06 -7.64 -0.77
CA PHE A 81 -3.00 -7.00 -1.53
C PHE A 81 -3.00 -7.37 -3.03
N ASP A 82 -2.73 -6.37 -3.88
CA ASP A 82 -2.49 -6.53 -5.31
C ASP A 82 -1.63 -5.37 -5.88
N VAL A 83 -1.15 -5.54 -7.11
CA VAL A 83 -0.32 -4.55 -7.82
C VAL A 83 -1.11 -3.97 -9.00
N LEU A 84 -1.08 -2.64 -9.15
CA LEU A 84 -1.71 -1.94 -10.28
C LEU A 84 -0.64 -1.32 -11.18
N LEU A 85 -0.67 -1.67 -12.46
CA LEU A 85 0.21 -1.07 -13.45
C LEU A 85 -0.28 0.35 -13.80
N CYS A 86 0.56 1.35 -13.55
CA CYS A 86 0.34 2.74 -13.92
C CYS A 86 1.34 3.11 -15.04
N PRO A 87 0.94 2.99 -16.32
CA PRO A 87 1.83 3.29 -17.44
C PRO A 87 2.23 4.78 -17.43
N PRO A 88 3.44 5.13 -17.91
CA PRO A 88 3.82 6.52 -18.08
C PRO A 88 2.85 7.24 -19.03
N ARG A 89 2.53 8.49 -18.72
CA ARG A 89 1.83 9.41 -19.64
C ARG A 89 2.72 9.78 -20.81
#